data_AF-A0A964NEB6-F1
#
_entry.id   AF-A0A964NEB6-F1
#
_cell.length_a   1.000
_cell.length_b   1.000
_cell.length_c   1.000
_cell.angle_alpha   90.00
_cell.angle_beta   90.00
_cell.angle_gamma   90.00
#
_symmetry.space_group_name_H-M   'P 1'
#
loop_
_entity.id
_entity.type
_entity.pdbx_description
1 polymer ?
#
loop_
_entity_poly.entity_id
_entity_poly.type
_entity_poly.pdbx_seq_one_letter_code
_entity_poly.pdbx_strand_id
1 'polypeptide(L)'
;MSEFKPARNRVEVSVGETLRILRELQELSQGQLADMTGIPQPAISAIENDRINLGVDRAKIFAMALQCHPAVLVFPGWESSSQKQVPNQRQIKNNFKEQIVRT
;
A
#
# COMPACT_ATOMS: atom_id res chain seq x y z
N MET A 1 7.15 18.71 -24.85
CA MET A 1 6.79 17.99 -23.60
C MET A 1 7.95 17.06 -23.25
N SER A 2 8.48 17.16 -22.04
CA SER A 2 9.52 16.24 -21.55
C SER A 2 8.96 14.82 -21.40
N GLU A 3 9.78 13.82 -21.69
CA GLU A 3 9.45 12.41 -21.48
C GLU A 3 9.14 12.17 -19.99
N PHE A 4 7.95 11.63 -19.69
CA PHE A 4 7.52 11.31 -18.33
C PHE A 4 8.36 10.17 -17.76
N LYS A 5 9.04 10.42 -16.63
CA LYS A 5 9.80 9.41 -15.88
C LYS A 5 9.09 9.15 -14.55
N PRO A 6 8.55 7.95 -14.30
CA PRO A 6 7.88 7.65 -13.04
C PRO A 6 8.87 7.71 -11.89
N ALA A 7 8.39 8.14 -10.73
CA ALA A 7 9.17 8.09 -9.50
C ALA A 7 9.42 6.62 -9.11
N ARG A 8 10.60 6.34 -8.54
CA ARG A 8 10.93 5.00 -8.06
C ARG A 8 10.13 4.72 -6.78
N ASN A 9 9.25 3.71 -6.83
CA ASN A 9 8.62 3.18 -5.62
C ASN A 9 9.69 2.50 -4.76
N ARG A 10 9.75 2.86 -3.46
CA ARG A 10 10.78 2.38 -2.52
C ARG A 10 10.32 1.21 -1.68
N VAL A 11 9.04 1.18 -1.31
CA VAL A 11 8.44 0.17 -0.44
C VAL A 11 7.01 -0.03 -0.90
N GLU A 12 6.64 -1.28 -1.18
CA GLU A 12 5.25 -1.66 -1.34
C GLU A 12 4.65 -1.82 0.05
N VAL A 13 3.49 -1.19 0.30
CA VAL A 13 2.86 -1.17 1.62
C VAL A 13 1.48 -1.78 1.49
N SER A 14 1.14 -2.71 2.38
CA SER A 14 -0.19 -3.30 2.40
C SER A 14 -1.24 -2.34 3.00
N VAL A 15 -2.51 -2.74 2.90
CA VAL A 15 -3.61 -2.02 3.55
C VAL A 15 -3.47 -2.08 5.08
N GLY A 16 -3.16 -3.25 5.63
CA GLY A 16 -2.93 -3.44 7.06
C GLY A 16 -1.76 -2.61 7.57
N GLU A 17 -0.63 -2.62 6.85
CA GLU A 17 0.54 -1.80 7.18
C GLU A 17 0.22 -0.31 7.13
N THR A 18 -0.56 0.15 6.14
CA THR A 18 -0.95 1.55 6.04
C THR A 18 -1.78 1.99 7.25
N LEU A 19 -2.73 1.16 7.69
CA LEU A 19 -3.51 1.43 8.89
C LEU A 19 -2.61 1.51 10.14
N ARG A 20 -1.67 0.56 10.27
CA ARG A 20 -0.70 0.54 11.37
C ARG A 20 0.19 1.79 11.38
N ILE A 21 0.74 2.17 10.23
CA ILE A 21 1.59 3.36 10.09
C ILE A 21 0.82 4.60 10.52
N LEU A 22 -0.41 4.79 10.04
CA LEU A 22 -1.22 5.95 10.40
C LEU A 22 -1.57 5.98 11.89
N ARG A 23 -1.87 4.83 12.49
CA ARG A 23 -2.11 4.71 13.93
C ARG A 23 -0.86 5.09 14.74
N GLU A 24 0.29 4.55 14.37
CA GLU A 24 1.56 4.79 15.08
C GLU A 24 2.06 6.22 14.90
N LEU A 25 1.83 6.84 13.74
CA LEU A 25 2.10 8.27 13.50
C LEU A 25 1.29 9.21 14.42
N GLN A 26 0.15 8.73 14.93
CA GLN A 26 -0.68 9.44 15.90
C GLN A 26 -0.44 8.98 17.35
N GLU A 27 0.60 8.16 17.59
CA GLU A 27 0.97 7.63 18.90
C GLU A 27 -0.16 6.82 19.59
N LEU A 28 -1.09 6.30 18.80
CA LEU A 28 -2.22 5.52 19.30
C LEU A 28 -1.83 4.05 19.46
N SER A 29 -2.23 3.42 20.56
CA SER A 29 -2.27 1.96 20.69
C SER A 29 -3.47 1.38 19.93
N GLN A 30 -3.42 0.07 19.64
CA GLN A 30 -4.58 -0.63 19.05
C GLN A 30 -5.81 -0.57 19.97
N GLY A 31 -5.60 -0.55 21.29
CA GLY A 31 -6.68 -0.40 22.27
C GLY A 31 -7.34 0.97 22.19
N GLN A 32 -6.54 2.05 22.15
CA GLN A 32 -7.09 3.40 21.99
C GLN A 32 -7.83 3.57 20.65
N LEU A 33 -7.31 2.99 19.56
CA LEU A 33 -8.02 3.00 18.29
C LEU A 33 -9.32 2.20 18.36
N ALA A 34 -9.34 1.09 19.11
CA ALA A 34 -10.56 0.31 19.35
C ALA A 34 -11.62 1.15 20.07
N ASP A 35 -11.21 1.88 21.12
CA ASP A 35 -12.11 2.75 21.88
C ASP A 35 -12.67 3.89 21.01
N MET A 36 -11.86 4.48 20.13
CA MET A 36 -12.29 5.56 19.23
C MET A 36 -13.23 5.10 18.12
N THR A 37 -13.09 3.86 17.66
CA THR A 37 -13.80 3.34 16.47
C THR A 37 -14.96 2.40 16.80
N GLY A 38 -15.01 1.88 18.02
CA GLY A 38 -15.90 0.78 18.41
C GLY A 38 -15.54 -0.56 17.76
N ILE A 39 -14.43 -0.65 17.03
CA ILE A 39 -13.96 -1.90 16.41
C ILE A 39 -13.09 -2.64 17.43
N PRO A 40 -13.36 -3.94 17.72
CA PRO A 40 -12.57 -4.68 18.70
C PRO A 40 -11.07 -4.68 18.39
N GLN A 41 -10.22 -4.51 19.41
CA GLN A 41 -8.76 -4.55 19.27
C GLN A 41 -8.24 -5.82 18.57
N PRO A 42 -8.79 -7.04 18.78
CA PRO A 42 -8.41 -8.21 18.00
C PRO A 42 -8.71 -8.10 16.51
N ALA A 43 -9.80 -7.40 16.14
CA ALA A 43 -10.14 -7.16 14.74
C ALA A 43 -9.19 -6.13 14.10
N ILE A 44 -8.82 -5.07 14.83
CA ILE A 44 -7.78 -4.11 14.40
C ILE A 44 -6.46 -4.85 14.17
N SER A 45 -6.02 -5.66 15.13
CA SER A 45 -4.80 -6.46 15.00
C SER A 45 -4.85 -7.40 13.79
N ALA A 46 -5.98 -8.07 13.56
CA ALA A 46 -6.13 -8.93 12.39
C ALA A 46 -6.10 -8.15 11.06
N ILE A 47 -6.61 -6.92 11.02
CA ILE A 47 -6.51 -6.04 9.84
C ILE A 47 -5.08 -5.56 9.65
N GLU A 48 -4.41 -5.08 10.71
CA GLU A 48 -3.03 -4.58 10.64
C GLU A 48 -2.03 -5.65 10.21
N ASN A 49 -2.34 -6.93 10.44
CA ASN A 49 -1.54 -8.08 10.01
C ASN A 49 -2.09 -8.75 8.74
N ASP A 50 -2.95 -8.09 7.98
CA ASP A 50 -3.55 -8.55 6.72
C ASP A 50 -4.25 -9.92 6.80
N ARG A 51 -4.69 -10.34 8.00
CA ARG A 51 -5.47 -11.57 8.20
C ARG A 51 -6.95 -11.37 7.86
N ILE A 52 -7.42 -10.13 7.91
CA ILE A 52 -8.79 -9.73 7.57
C ILE A 52 -8.72 -8.54 6.61
N ASN A 53 -9.42 -8.63 5.48
CA ASN A 53 -9.52 -7.51 4.55
C ASN A 53 -10.25 -6.32 5.17
N LEU A 54 -9.71 -5.12 4.95
CA LEU A 54 -10.38 -3.88 5.31
C LEU A 54 -11.48 -3.55 4.30
N GLY A 55 -12.73 -3.80 4.65
CA GLY A 55 -13.89 -3.39 3.86
C GLY A 55 -14.11 -1.87 3.89
N VAL A 56 -14.82 -1.35 2.88
CA VAL A 56 -15.09 0.10 2.71
C VAL A 56 -15.78 0.72 3.93
N ASP A 57 -16.70 0.00 4.57
CA ASP A 57 -17.42 0.54 5.73
C ASP A 57 -16.52 0.73 6.94
N ARG A 58 -15.63 -0.24 7.21
CA ARG A 58 -14.61 -0.10 8.26
C ARG A 58 -13.58 0.96 7.89
N ALA A 59 -13.21 1.06 6.61
CA ALA A 59 -12.29 2.09 6.15
C ALA A 59 -12.83 3.50 6.41
N LYS A 60 -14.14 3.75 6.24
CA LYS A 60 -14.77 5.03 6.60
C LYS A 60 -14.64 5.33 8.09
N ILE A 61 -14.87 4.33 8.95
CA ILE A 61 -14.77 4.48 10.41
C ILE A 61 -13.32 4.82 10.82
N PHE A 62 -12.34 4.06 10.34
CA PHE A 62 -10.93 4.34 10.61
C PHE A 62 -10.48 5.68 10.05
N ALA A 63 -10.93 6.04 8.85
CA ALA A 63 -10.62 7.33 8.22
C ALA A 63 -11.13 8.51 9.06
N MET A 64 -12.33 8.40 9.62
CA MET A 64 -12.86 9.40 10.55
C MET A 64 -12.03 9.46 11.85
N ALA A 65 -11.69 8.31 12.45
CA ALA A 65 -10.94 8.27 13.71
C ALA A 65 -9.50 8.80 13.53
N LEU A 66 -8.85 8.46 12.42
CA LEU A 66 -7.48 8.84 12.10
C LEU A 66 -7.38 10.14 11.28
N GLN A 67 -8.50 10.85 11.08
CA GLN A 67 -8.55 12.12 10.34
C GLN A 67 -7.87 12.06 8.96
N CYS A 68 -8.09 10.96 8.22
CA CYS A 68 -7.55 10.76 6.88
C CYS A 68 -8.65 10.48 5.86
N HIS A 69 -8.33 10.56 4.56
CA HIS A 69 -9.28 10.20 3.52
C HIS A 69 -9.35 8.67 3.35
N PRO A 70 -10.53 8.02 3.22
CA PRO A 70 -10.65 6.56 3.13
C PRO A 70 -9.80 5.92 2.03
N ALA A 71 -9.60 6.63 0.91
CA ALA A 71 -8.75 6.20 -0.19
C ALA A 71 -7.31 5.88 0.23
N VAL A 72 -6.78 6.59 1.24
CA VAL A 72 -5.42 6.35 1.75
C VAL A 72 -5.31 4.96 2.37
N LEU A 73 -6.36 4.48 3.05
CA LEU A 73 -6.38 3.18 3.70
C LEU A 73 -6.58 2.04 2.69
N VAL A 74 -7.49 2.19 1.73
CA VAL A 74 -7.90 1.10 0.84
C VAL A 74 -7.11 1.02 -0.47
N PHE A 75 -6.38 2.07 -0.83
CA PHE A 75 -5.58 2.14 -2.06
C PHE A 75 -4.12 2.53 -1.79
N PRO A 76 -3.38 1.79 -0.93
CA PRO A 76 -1.96 2.04 -0.76
C PRO A 76 -1.23 1.73 -2.07
N GLY A 77 -0.52 2.72 -2.62
CA GLY A 77 0.27 2.55 -3.84
C GLY A 77 -0.54 2.26 -5.12
N TRP A 78 -1.79 2.73 -5.23
CA TRP A 78 -2.58 2.52 -6.44
C TRP A 78 -1.93 3.15 -7.67
N GLU A 79 -1.71 2.32 -8.69
CA GLU A 79 -1.22 2.72 -10.01
C GLU A 79 -2.27 2.40 -11.08
N SER A 80 -2.49 3.33 -12.01
CA SER A 80 -3.36 3.07 -13.15
C SER A 80 -2.72 2.04 -14.09
N SER A 81 -3.51 1.29 -14.86
CA SER A 81 -3.00 0.34 -15.86
C SER A 81 -2.09 1.01 -16.91
N SER A 82 -2.25 2.32 -17.12
CA SER A 82 -1.42 3.14 -18.00
C SER A 82 -0.03 3.47 -17.42
N GLN A 83 0.18 3.24 -16.11
CA GLN A 83 1.43 3.51 -15.39
C GLN A 83 2.45 2.36 -15.45
N LYS A 84 2.02 1.13 -15.79
CA LYS A 84 2.91 -0.05 -15.85
C LYS A 84 3.93 0.10 -16.98
N GLN A 85 5.05 0.77 -16.69
CA GLN A 85 6.22 0.69 -17.55
C GLN A 85 6.78 -0.74 -17.43
N VAL A 86 6.54 -1.51 -18.49
CA VAL A 86 7.20 -2.78 -18.80
C VAL A 86 8.73 -2.65 -18.68
N PRO A 87 9.44 -3.74 -18.33
CA PRO A 87 10.88 -3.70 -18.12
C PRO A 87 11.60 -3.06 -19.31
N ASN A 88 12.55 -2.19 -18.98
CA ASN A 88 13.37 -1.40 -19.90
C ASN A 88 13.91 -2.29 -21.04
N GLN A 89 13.54 -2.01 -22.31
CA GLN A 89 13.92 -2.81 -23.48
C GLN A 89 15.45 -3.03 -23.61
N ARG A 90 16.27 -2.17 -22.99
CA ARG A 90 17.73 -2.32 -22.92
C ARG A 90 18.18 -3.53 -22.10
N GLN A 91 17.48 -3.87 -21.01
CA GLN A 91 17.77 -5.09 -20.22
C GLN A 91 17.37 -6.36 -20.99
N ILE A 92 16.24 -6.31 -21.71
CA ILE A 92 15.78 -7.46 -22.51
C ILE A 92 16.78 -7.75 -23.65
N LYS A 93 17.22 -6.72 -24.38
CA LYS A 93 18.23 -6.90 -25.45
C LYS A 93 19.59 -7.38 -24.94
N ASN A 94 20.00 -6.96 -23.74
CA ASN A 94 21.27 -7.40 -23.15
C ASN A 94 21.18 -8.86 -22.66
N ASN A 95 20.09 -9.27 -22.02
CA ASN A 95 19.88 -10.68 -21.64
C ASN A 95 19.81 -11.61 -22.86
N PHE A 96 19.15 -11.20 -23.95
CA PHE A 96 19.10 -11.99 -25.19
C PHE A 96 20.46 -12.07 -25.89
N LYS A 97 21.24 -10.98 -25.92
CA LYS A 97 22.60 -11.01 -26.48
C LYS A 97 23.55 -11.90 -25.68
N GLU A 98 23.48 -11.86 -24.35
CA GLU A 98 24.31 -12.71 -23.49
C GLU A 98 23.96 -14.20 -23.60
N GLN A 99 22.70 -14.52 -23.89
CA GLN A 99 22.23 -15.90 -24.05
C GLN A 99 22.59 -16.50 -25.42
N ILE A 100 22.67 -15.69 -26.47
CA ILE A 100 23.07 -16.12 -27.82
C ILE A 100 24.59 -16.30 -27.96
N VAL A 101 25.40 -15.52 -27.23
CA VAL A 101 26.89 -15.58 -27.31
C VAL A 101 27.49 -16.77 -26.53
N ARG A 102 26.68 -17.52 -25.78
CA ARG A 102 27.11 -18.69 -24.97
C ARG A 102 26.80 -20.05 -25.64
N THR A 103 26.29 -20.05 -26.87
CA THR A 103 26.08 -21.26 -27.71
C THR A 103 27.10 -21.25 -28.84
#